data_AF-A0ABD1EA94-F1
#
_entry.id   AF-A0ABD1EA94-F1
#
_cell.length_a   1.000
_cell.length_b   1.000
_cell.length_c   1.000
_cell.angle_alpha   90.00
_cell.angle_beta   90.00
_cell.angle_gamma   90.00
#
_symmetry.space_group_name_H-M   'P 1'
#
loop_
_entity.id
_entity.type
_entity.pdbx_description
1 polymer ?
#
loop_
_entity_poly.entity_id
_entity_poly.type
_entity_poly.pdbx_seq_one_letter_code
_entity_poly.pdbx_strand_id
1 'polypeptide(L)'
;MAQFTPLEYGRIIFIYGFCNGNGEEAAREYHRRFPESRQPSVKVFANTYRRLCETGSTIPKNNGGLQAALENLANEIAIIHAVENDPEINYPNFSKMCH
;
A
#
# COMPACT_ATOMS: atom_id res chain seq x y z
N MET A 1 4.67 -3.99 -8.85
CA MET A 1 3.57 -3.88 -9.84
C MET A 1 3.00 -2.48 -9.76
N ALA A 2 2.85 -1.77 -10.88
CA ALA A 2 2.23 -0.43 -10.88
C ALA A 2 0.82 -0.49 -10.27
N GLN A 3 0.43 0.51 -9.47
CA GLN A 3 -0.93 0.62 -8.96
C GLN A 3 -1.89 1.06 -10.07
N PHE A 4 -3.19 0.81 -9.91
CA PHE A 4 -4.20 1.36 -10.81
C PHE A 4 -4.47 2.82 -10.43
N THR A 5 -4.94 3.61 -11.39
CA THR A 5 -5.41 4.96 -11.15
C THR A 5 -6.76 4.95 -10.40
N PRO A 6 -7.13 6.05 -9.72
CA PRO A 6 -8.45 6.14 -9.06
C PRO A 6 -9.62 5.86 -10.01
N LEU A 7 -9.52 6.33 -11.27
CA LEU A 7 -10.52 6.07 -12.31
C LEU A 7 -10.63 4.57 -12.63
N GLU A 8 -9.49 3.89 -12.80
CA GLU A 8 -9.47 2.44 -13.03
C GLU A 8 -10.04 1.68 -11.84
N TYR A 9 -9.73 2.07 -10.60
CA TYR A 9 -10.34 1.48 -9.41
C TYR A 9 -11.86 1.65 -9.39
N GLY A 10 -12.37 2.82 -9.77
CA GLY A 10 -13.80 3.05 -9.92
C GLY A 10 -14.45 2.11 -10.96
N ARG A 11 -13.82 1.95 -12.13
CA ARG A 11 -14.27 1.02 -13.18
C ARG A 11 -14.24 -0.43 -12.69
N ILE A 12 -13.19 -0.84 -11.99
CA ILE A 12 -13.04 -2.19 -11.44
C ILE A 12 -14.21 -2.51 -10.50
N ILE A 13 -14.53 -1.62 -9.55
CA ILE A 13 -15.64 -1.84 -8.62
C ILE A 13 -16.99 -1.83 -9.34
N PHE A 14 -17.19 -0.90 -10.27
CA PHE A 14 -18.42 -0.82 -11.04
C PHE A 14 -18.70 -2.11 -11.82
N ILE A 15 -17.70 -2.63 -12.54
CA ILE A 15 -17.84 -3.89 -13.28
C ILE A 15 -17.99 -5.09 -12.35
N TYR A 16 -17.27 -5.11 -11.22
CA TYR A 16 -17.41 -6.19 -10.24
C TYR A 16 -18.83 -6.26 -9.65
N GLY A 17 -19.40 -5.10 -9.32
CA GLY A 17 -20.80 -5.00 -8.87
C GLY A 17 -21.79 -5.39 -9.96
N PHE A 18 -21.55 -4.95 -11.21
CA PHE A 18 -22.38 -5.33 -12.36
C PHE A 18 -22.41 -6.85 -12.59
N CYS A 19 -21.29 -7.53 -12.35
CA CYS A 19 -21.18 -8.99 -12.44
C CYS A 19 -21.52 -9.72 -11.12
N ASN A 20 -22.29 -9.10 -10.22
CA ASN A 20 -22.75 -9.69 -8.95
C ASN A 20 -21.62 -10.31 -8.09
N GLY A 21 -20.42 -9.71 -8.12
CA GLY A 21 -19.28 -10.19 -7.36
C GLY A 21 -18.54 -11.39 -7.98
N ASN A 22 -18.86 -11.78 -9.21
CA ASN A 22 -18.11 -12.80 -9.94
C ASN A 22 -16.85 -12.19 -10.60
N GLY A 23 -15.67 -12.55 -10.11
CA GLY A 23 -14.41 -12.00 -10.59
C GLY A 23 -14.00 -12.46 -12.00
N GLU A 24 -14.40 -13.67 -12.42
CA GLU A 24 -14.09 -14.18 -13.76
C GLU A 24 -14.94 -13.49 -14.82
N GLU A 25 -16.23 -13.35 -14.54
CA GLU A 25 -17.16 -12.61 -15.39
C GLU A 25 -16.77 -11.13 -15.47
N ALA A 26 -16.42 -10.53 -14.33
CA ALA A 26 -15.94 -9.15 -14.27
C ALA A 26 -14.67 -8.94 -15.10
N ALA A 27 -13.71 -9.87 -15.08
CA ALA A 27 -12.51 -9.77 -15.91
C ALA A 27 -12.85 -9.82 -17.41
N ARG A 28 -13.76 -10.72 -17.82
CA ARG A 28 -14.21 -10.83 -19.21
C ARG A 28 -14.95 -9.58 -19.66
N GLU A 29 -15.84 -9.06 -18.84
CA GLU A 29 -16.60 -7.83 -19.11
C GLU A 29 -15.71 -6.60 -19.13
N TYR A 30 -14.73 -6.50 -18.24
CA TYR A 30 -13.78 -5.39 -18.22
C TYR A 30 -12.95 -5.37 -19.50
N HIS A 31 -12.45 -6.53 -19.93
CA HIS A 31 -11.70 -6.65 -21.18
C HIS A 31 -12.55 -6.28 -22.40
N ARG A 32 -13.81 -6.73 -22.43
CA ARG A 32 -14.76 -6.41 -23.51
C ARG A 32 -15.05 -4.92 -23.61
N ARG A 33 -15.17 -4.21 -22.49
CA ARG A 33 -15.52 -2.78 -22.46
C ARG A 33 -14.32 -1.85 -22.58
N PHE A 34 -13.15 -2.30 -22.11
CA PHE A 34 -11.92 -1.49 -22.06
C PHE A 34 -10.73 -2.27 -22.63
N PRO A 35 -10.73 -2.63 -23.93
CA PRO A 35 -9.67 -3.45 -24.51
C PRO A 35 -8.30 -2.76 -24.45
N GLU A 36 -8.26 -1.44 -24.69
CA GLU A 36 -7.02 -0.62 -24.67
C GLU A 36 -6.47 -0.35 -23.26
N SER A 37 -7.24 -0.66 -22.22
CA SER A 37 -6.83 -0.41 -20.84
C SER A 37 -6.03 -1.57 -20.25
N ARG A 38 -5.29 -1.29 -19.18
CA ARG A 38 -4.65 -2.34 -18.40
C ARG A 38 -5.70 -3.30 -17.82
N GLN A 39 -5.51 -4.59 -18.07
CA GLN A 39 -6.47 -5.61 -17.64
C GLN A 39 -6.23 -6.04 -16.18
N PRO A 40 -7.21 -5.85 -15.28
CA PRO A 40 -7.14 -6.37 -13.92
C PRO A 40 -7.27 -7.89 -13.92
N SER A 41 -6.52 -8.56 -13.05
CA SER A 41 -6.72 -10.00 -12.82
C SER A 41 -7.95 -10.24 -11.96
N VAL A 42 -8.50 -11.46 -11.99
CA VAL A 42 -9.66 -11.87 -11.19
C VAL A 42 -9.51 -11.47 -9.71
N LYS A 43 -8.31 -11.64 -9.14
CA LYS A 43 -8.00 -11.28 -7.75
C LYS A 43 -8.08 -9.78 -7.47
N VAL A 44 -7.81 -8.92 -8.46
CA VAL A 44 -7.84 -7.46 -8.28
C VAL A 44 -9.25 -6.99 -7.97
N PHE A 45 -10.28 -7.55 -8.61
CA PHE A 45 -11.67 -7.19 -8.34
C PHE A 45 -12.05 -7.47 -6.89
N ALA A 46 -11.89 -8.73 -6.46
CA ALA A 46 -12.22 -9.15 -5.10
C ALA A 46 -11.40 -8.39 -4.05
N ASN A 47 -10.09 -8.23 -4.25
CA ASN A 47 -9.24 -7.51 -3.31
C ASN A 47 -9.56 -6.01 -3.22
N THR A 48 -9.95 -5.38 -4.32
CA THR A 48 -10.31 -3.96 -4.34
C THR A 48 -11.62 -3.75 -3.58
N TYR A 49 -12.63 -4.59 -3.84
CA TYR A 49 -13.90 -4.53 -3.12
C TYR A 49 -13.72 -4.81 -1.62
N ARG A 50 -12.99 -5.88 -1.27
CA ARG A 50 -12.69 -6.20 0.13
C ARG A 50 -11.99 -5.04 0.84
N ARG A 51 -10.97 -4.44 0.22
CA ARG A 51 -10.25 -3.30 0.80
C ARG A 51 -11.16 -2.09 1.01
N LEU A 52 -12.06 -1.83 0.05
CA LEU A 52 -13.05 -0.77 0.19
C LEU A 52 -13.95 -1.01 1.42
N CYS A 53 -14.42 -2.24 1.62
CA CYS A 53 -15.24 -2.58 2.78
C CYS A 53 -14.46 -2.51 4.11
N GLU A 54 -13.20 -2.96 4.13
CA GLU A 54 -12.40 -3.02 5.35
C GLU A 54 -11.83 -1.66 5.77
N THR A 55 -11.48 -0.80 4.80
CA THR A 55 -10.68 0.42 5.05
C THR A 55 -11.30 1.69 4.51
N GLY A 56 -12.39 1.61 3.75
CA GLY A 56 -12.99 2.75 3.04
C GLY A 56 -12.18 3.25 1.84
N SER A 57 -11.09 2.56 1.46
CA SER A 57 -10.21 2.97 0.36
C SER A 57 -9.96 1.84 -0.62
N THR A 58 -9.86 2.18 -1.91
CA THR A 58 -9.49 1.25 -2.99
C THR A 58 -7.99 1.16 -3.17
N ILE A 59 -7.27 2.21 -2.76
CA ILE A 59 -5.83 2.36 -2.94
C ILE A 59 -5.11 1.45 -1.94
N PRO A 60 -4.26 0.53 -2.40
CA PRO A 60 -3.45 -0.28 -1.50
C PRO A 60 -2.47 0.62 -0.74
N LYS A 61 -2.54 0.56 0.60
CA LYS A 61 -1.50 1.15 1.45
C LYS A 61 -0.22 0.37 1.20
N ASN A 62 0.85 1.05 0.80
CA ASN A 62 2.17 0.44 0.81
C ASN A 62 2.62 0.31 2.26
N ASN A 63 3.04 -0.89 2.68
CA ASN A 63 3.62 -1.13 4.00
C ASN A 63 4.95 -0.38 4.24
N GLY A 64 5.44 0.41 3.26
CA GLY A 64 6.62 1.26 3.42
C GLY A 64 6.52 2.24 4.59
N GLY A 65 5.30 2.67 4.95
CA GLY A 65 5.11 3.49 6.16
C GLY A 65 5.37 2.73 7.45
N LEU A 66 5.08 1.42 7.51
CA LEU A 66 5.38 0.59 8.68
C LEU A 66 6.87 0.31 8.77
N GLN A 67 7.51 -0.03 7.65
CA GLN A 67 8.96 -0.25 7.60
C GLN A 67 9.72 1.00 8.03
N ALA A 68 9.35 2.17 7.48
CA ALA A 68 9.94 3.45 7.88
C ALA A 68 9.64 3.82 9.35
N ALA A 69 8.44 3.49 9.85
CA ALA A 69 8.11 3.71 11.26
C ALA A 69 8.91 2.80 12.21
N LEU A 70 9.14 1.55 11.82
CA LEU A 70 9.96 0.60 12.59
C LEU A 70 11.45 0.99 12.55
N GLU A 71 11.95 1.44 11.41
CA GLU A 71 13.31 1.98 11.27
C GLU A 71 13.50 3.25 12.11
N ASN A 72 12.52 4.17 12.09
CA ASN A 72 12.54 5.35 12.96
C ASN A 72 12.52 4.97 14.45
N LEU A 73 11.68 4.01 14.86
CA LEU A 73 11.63 3.55 16.24
C LEU A 73 12.94 2.88 16.67
N ALA A 74 13.55 2.07 15.80
CA ALA A 74 14.84 1.45 16.07
C ALA A 74 15.95 2.51 16.23
N ASN A 75 15.94 3.54 15.39
CA ASN A 75 16.87 4.68 15.50
C ASN A 75 16.64 5.47 16.79
N GLU A 76 15.38 5.75 17.16
CA GLU A 76 15.04 6.43 18.42
C GLU A 76 15.53 5.65 19.64
N ILE A 77 15.33 4.33 19.68
CA ILE A 77 15.80 3.46 20.76
C ILE A 77 17.33 3.45 20.82
N ALA A 78 18.00 3.36 19.68
CA ALA A 78 19.47 3.41 19.61
C ALA A 78 20.02 4.75 20.15
N ILE A 79 19.33 5.85 19.87
CA ILE A 79 19.68 7.19 20.40
C ILE A 79 19.53 7.23 21.92
N ILE A 80 18.40 6.77 22.46
CA ILE A 80 18.15 6.76 23.91
C ILE A 80 19.26 5.97 24.63
N HIS A 81 19.59 4.78 24.15
CA HIS A 81 20.65 3.97 24.74
C HIS A 81 22.04 4.58 24.57
N ALA A 82 22.33 5.27 23.47
CA ALA A 82 23.62 5.95 23.30
C ALA A 82 23.80 7.11 24.29
N VAL A 83 22.74 7.89 24.57
CA VAL A 83 22.74 8.94 25.60
C VAL A 83 22.88 8.36 27.00
N GLU A 84 22.18 7.26 27.30
CA GLU A 84 22.26 6.59 28.61
C GLU A 84 23.66 6.07 28.92
N ASN A 85 24.39 5.58 27.91
CA ASN A 85 25.73 5.03 28.08
C ASN A 85 26.84 6.08 28.06
N ASP A 86 26.62 7.24 27.42
CA ASP A 86 27.54 8.38 27.42
C ASP A 86 26.77 9.72 27.34
N PRO A 87 26.53 10.39 28.48
CA PRO A 87 25.77 11.63 28.52
C PRO A 87 26.50 12.85 27.92
N GLU A 88 27.80 12.75 27.61
CA GLU A 88 28.57 13.83 26.96
C GLU A 88 28.64 13.67 25.43
N ILE A 89 28.00 12.64 24.88
CA ILE A 89 28.09 12.34 23.46
C ILE A 89 27.45 13.50 22.63
N ASN A 90 28.21 14.05 21.69
CA ASN A 90 27.86 15.28 20.98
C ASN A 90 27.14 14.99 19.64
N TYR A 91 26.18 15.84 19.25
CA TYR A 91 25.31 15.72 18.06
C TYR A 91 26.01 15.26 16.74
N PRO A 92 27.25 15.65 16.42
CA PRO A 92 27.94 15.22 15.19
C PRO A 92 28.36 13.74 15.18
N ASN A 93 28.66 13.15 16.34
CA ASN A 93 28.98 11.71 16.43
C ASN A 93 27.70 10.87 16.37
N PHE A 94 26.57 11.39 16.86
CA PHE A 94 25.24 10.77 16.74
C PHE A 94 24.81 10.58 15.28
N SER A 95 24.99 11.60 14.44
CA SER A 95 24.55 11.54 13.03
C SER A 95 25.23 10.45 12.22
N LYS A 96 26.40 9.94 12.66
CA LYS A 96 27.13 8.86 11.99
C LYS A 96 26.65 7.46 12.41
N MET A 97 25.90 7.33 13.50
CA MET A 97 25.38 6.04 13.98
C MET A 97 24.05 5.64 13.33
N CYS A 98 23.34 6.59 12.70
CA CYS A 98 22.03 6.37 12.07
C CYS A 98 22.12 6.10 10.54
N HIS A 99 23.32 5.91 9.98
CA HIS A 99 23.60 5.60 8.57
C HIS A 99 24.28 4.25 8.44
#